data_AF-A0A1F0R271-F1
#
_entry.id   AF-A0A1F0R271-F1
#
_cell.length_a   1.000
_cell.length_b   1.000
_cell.length_c   1.000
_cell.angle_alpha   90.00
_cell.angle_beta   90.00
_cell.angle_gamma   90.00
#
_symmetry.space_group_name_H-M   'P 1'
#
loop_
_entity.id
_entity.type
_entity.pdbx_description
1 polymer ?
#
loop_
_entity_poly.entity_id
_entity_poly.type
_entity_poly.pdbx_seq_one_letter_code
_entity_poly.pdbx_strand_id
1 'polypeptide(L)'
;MKKNSPRKKNVSKKRNNSKKNGYSKKKSIIAKKPTKKVAFKNFLHSKAIDIWRDREKILLMLCVLAFPASLYFISYVNPYNDSTICTVTSVEIVEHEDPYSISGEFETEECGIITTSNAPDGERIYPYLQNFKTGKKYRAYKSLLTRNDEFDFSVLRFEEIKE
;
A
#
# COMPACT_ATOMS: atom_id res chain seq x y z
N MET A 1 45.31 -79.14 17.16
CA MET A 1 44.11 -78.40 17.61
C MET A 1 44.49 -76.96 17.96
N LYS A 2 43.62 -76.02 17.57
CA LYS A 2 43.58 -74.54 17.78
C LYS A 2 44.14 -74.06 19.14
N LYS A 3 45.06 -73.07 19.19
CA LYS A 3 44.89 -71.60 19.46
C LYS A 3 45.69 -71.26 20.76
N ASN A 4 46.38 -70.14 21.04
CA ASN A 4 46.36 -68.75 20.56
C ASN A 4 47.64 -67.97 20.97
N SER A 5 47.84 -66.89 20.21
CA SER A 5 48.79 -65.76 20.25
C SER A 5 48.80 -64.90 21.55
N PRO A 6 49.78 -64.00 21.76
CA PRO A 6 50.20 -63.48 23.08
C PRO A 6 49.60 -62.10 23.45
N ARG A 7 49.59 -61.77 24.75
CA ARG A 7 49.28 -60.41 25.23
C ARG A 7 50.50 -59.80 25.92
N LYS A 8 51.27 -59.00 25.19
CA LYS A 8 52.29 -58.09 25.74
C LYS A 8 51.60 -57.00 26.56
N LYS A 9 51.93 -56.89 27.85
CA LYS A 9 51.66 -55.71 28.68
C LYS A 9 52.94 -54.88 28.77
N ASN A 10 52.87 -53.65 28.26
CA ASN A 10 53.89 -52.62 28.39
C ASN A 10 53.94 -52.12 29.84
N VAL A 11 55.12 -52.11 30.45
CA VAL A 11 55.39 -51.26 31.62
C VAL A 11 56.81 -50.68 31.55
N SER A 12 56.83 -49.36 31.73
CA SER A 12 57.90 -48.47 32.17
C SER A 12 59.18 -48.34 31.34
N LYS A 13 59.28 -47.19 30.64
CA LYS A 13 60.52 -46.41 30.68
C LYS A 13 60.21 -44.97 31.11
N LYS A 14 60.49 -44.73 32.38
CA LYS A 14 60.61 -43.45 33.05
C LYS A 14 61.71 -42.64 32.35
N ARG A 15 61.40 -41.43 31.87
CA ARG A 15 62.42 -40.44 31.48
C ARG A 15 61.99 -39.08 32.00
N ASN A 16 62.54 -38.71 33.15
CA ASN A 16 62.61 -37.32 33.57
C ASN A 16 63.69 -36.64 32.74
N ASN A 17 63.44 -35.43 32.23
CA ASN A 17 64.39 -34.33 32.44
C ASN A 17 63.82 -32.95 32.07
N SER A 18 64.19 -32.02 32.96
CA SER A 18 64.25 -30.56 32.87
C SER A 18 62.96 -29.78 32.59
N LYS A 19 62.41 -29.23 33.67
CA LYS A 19 61.64 -27.98 33.69
C LYS A 19 62.34 -26.90 32.86
N LYS A 20 61.70 -26.42 31.80
CA LYS A 20 61.91 -25.07 31.27
C LYS A 20 60.64 -24.28 31.52
N ASN A 21 60.67 -23.45 32.55
CA ASN A 21 59.66 -22.42 32.80
C ASN A 21 59.79 -21.35 31.71
N GLY A 22 58.93 -21.41 30.70
CA GLY A 22 58.74 -20.37 29.71
C GLY A 22 57.26 -20.01 29.68
N TYR A 23 56.94 -18.84 30.20
CA TYR A 23 55.59 -18.28 30.32
C TYR A 23 54.71 -18.55 29.08
N SER A 24 53.53 -19.13 29.30
CA SER A 24 52.44 -19.13 28.31
C SER A 24 52.05 -17.68 28.04
N LYS A 25 52.50 -17.13 26.91
CA LYS A 25 51.94 -15.89 26.35
C LYS A 25 50.47 -16.17 26.07
N LYS A 26 49.58 -15.72 26.96
CA LYS A 26 48.17 -15.50 26.65
C LYS A 26 48.13 -14.68 25.35
N LYS A 27 47.79 -15.31 24.23
CA LYS A 27 47.31 -14.59 23.05
C LYS A 27 46.01 -13.94 23.50
N SER A 28 46.07 -12.68 23.92
CA SER A 28 44.90 -11.83 23.94
C SER A 28 44.34 -11.87 22.52
N ILE A 29 43.15 -12.42 22.37
CA ILE A 29 42.38 -12.25 21.15
C ILE A 29 42.09 -10.76 21.10
N ILE A 30 42.95 -10.01 20.41
CA ILE A 30 42.65 -8.64 20.03
C ILE A 30 41.47 -8.77 19.08
N ALA A 31 40.26 -8.61 19.62
CA ALA A 31 39.07 -8.47 18.80
C ALA A 31 39.31 -7.25 17.90
N LYS A 32 39.62 -7.50 16.62
CA LYS A 32 39.73 -6.43 15.63
C LYS A 32 38.42 -5.66 15.68
N LYS A 33 38.48 -4.35 15.98
CA LYS A 33 37.29 -3.49 15.93
C LYS A 33 36.62 -3.70 14.57
N PRO A 34 35.31 -4.01 14.53
CA PRO A 34 34.63 -4.25 13.27
C PRO A 34 34.80 -3.02 12.39
N THR A 35 35.07 -3.23 11.11
CA THR A 35 35.12 -2.12 10.14
C THR A 35 33.80 -1.37 10.17
N LYS A 36 33.81 -0.05 9.93
CA LYS A 36 32.60 0.80 10.01
C LYS A 36 31.39 0.19 9.29
N LYS A 37 31.62 -0.49 8.15
CA LYS A 37 30.59 -1.21 7.37
C LYS A 37 30.00 -2.42 8.11
N VAL A 38 30.82 -3.25 8.76
CA VAL A 38 30.36 -4.42 9.53
C VAL A 38 29.63 -3.99 10.79
N ALA A 39 30.10 -2.95 11.47
CA ALA A 39 29.42 -2.36 12.63
C ALA A 39 28.03 -1.82 12.24
N PHE A 40 27.93 -1.11 11.12
CA PHE A 40 26.66 -0.59 10.61
C PHE A 40 25.68 -1.70 10.21
N LYS A 41 26.16 -2.75 9.52
CA LYS A 41 25.34 -3.92 9.16
C LYS A 41 24.75 -4.61 10.41
N ASN A 42 25.58 -4.81 11.43
CA ASN A 42 25.12 -5.44 12.68
C ASN A 42 24.14 -4.55 13.45
N PHE A 43 24.33 -3.23 13.40
CA PHE A 43 23.39 -2.27 13.96
C PHE A 43 22.02 -2.34 13.27
N LEU A 44 21.98 -2.31 11.93
CA LEU A 44 20.74 -2.44 11.16
C LEU A 44 20.04 -3.77 11.41
N HIS A 45 20.80 -4.87 11.48
CA HIS A 45 20.26 -6.20 11.76
C HIS A 45 19.63 -6.28 13.15
N SER A 46 20.27 -5.70 14.17
CA SER A 46 19.70 -5.61 15.52
C SER A 46 18.40 -4.83 15.52
N LYS A 47 18.38 -3.67 14.88
CA LYS A 47 17.17 -2.83 14.77
C LYS A 47 16.04 -3.54 14.04
N ALA A 48 16.34 -4.30 12.99
CA ALA A 48 15.34 -5.07 12.26
C ALA A 48 14.68 -6.15 13.13
N ILE A 49 15.44 -6.83 14.00
CA ILE A 49 14.90 -7.81 14.95
C ILE A 49 14.00 -7.14 15.98
N ASP A 50 14.43 -6.00 16.52
CA ASP A 50 13.64 -5.26 17.51
C ASP A 50 12.31 -4.79 16.91
N ILE A 51 12.34 -4.26 15.68
CA ILE A 51 11.13 -3.87 14.92
C ILE A 51 10.22 -5.09 14.68
N TRP A 52 10.78 -6.25 14.35
CA TRP A 52 10.01 -7.49 14.15
C TRP A 52 9.35 -7.98 15.44
N ARG A 53 10.03 -7.82 16.58
CA ARG A 53 9.50 -8.21 17.89
C ARG A 53 8.38 -7.28 18.35
N ASP A 54 8.52 -5.97 18.13
CA ASP A 54 7.52 -4.97 18.50
C ASP A 54 6.50 -4.67 17.37
N ARG A 55 6.43 -5.53 16.33
CA ARG A 55 5.60 -5.31 15.14
C ARG A 55 4.15 -4.98 15.47
N GLU A 56 3.57 -5.59 16.49
CA GLU A 56 2.17 -5.38 16.88
C GLU A 56 1.96 -3.95 17.41
N LYS A 57 2.87 -3.45 18.24
CA LYS A 57 2.83 -2.08 18.77
C LYS A 57 3.07 -1.06 17.66
N ILE A 58 4.00 -1.35 16.75
CA ILE A 58 4.30 -0.50 15.60
C ILE A 58 3.07 -0.42 14.68
N LEU A 59 2.46 -1.56 14.34
CA LEU A 59 1.24 -1.61 13.54
C LEU A 59 0.09 -0.87 14.22
N LEU A 60 -0.10 -1.04 15.53
CA LEU A 60 -1.13 -0.33 16.28
C LEU A 60 -0.94 1.19 16.22
N MET A 61 0.29 1.69 16.44
CA MET A 61 0.58 3.13 16.31
C MET A 61 0.35 3.63 14.88
N LEU A 62 0.71 2.84 13.87
CA LEU A 62 0.50 3.18 12.47
C LEU A 62 -0.99 3.27 12.14
N CYS A 63 -1.80 2.32 12.63
CA CYS A 63 -3.25 2.35 12.50
C CYS A 63 -3.88 3.56 13.22
N VAL A 64 -3.44 3.86 14.45
CA VAL A 64 -3.95 5.00 15.23
C VAL A 64 -3.64 6.34 14.57
N LEU A 65 -2.57 6.45 13.80
CA LEU A 65 -2.25 7.66 13.02
C LEU A 65 -2.93 7.67 11.65
N ALA A 66 -2.94 6.53 10.94
CA ALA A 66 -3.51 6.43 9.60
C ALA A 66 -5.03 6.54 9.60
N PHE A 67 -5.71 6.00 10.62
CA PHE A 67 -7.17 6.04 10.73
C PHE A 67 -7.73 7.47 10.80
N PRO A 68 -7.34 8.34 11.75
CA PRO A 68 -7.83 9.71 11.79
C PRO A 68 -7.41 10.53 10.57
N ALA A 69 -6.22 10.29 10.00
CA ALA A 69 -5.81 10.92 8.76
C ALA A 69 -6.73 10.52 7.58
N SER A 70 -7.12 9.25 7.49
CA SER A 70 -8.06 8.77 6.48
C SER A 70 -9.46 9.35 6.67
N LEU A 71 -9.96 9.44 7.91
CA LEU A 71 -11.24 10.10 8.21
C LEU A 71 -11.20 11.58 7.83
N TYR A 72 -10.13 12.29 8.18
CA TYR A 72 -9.95 13.69 7.79
C TYR A 72 -9.94 13.87 6.27
N PHE A 73 -9.24 12.99 5.55
CA PHE A 73 -9.21 13.01 4.08
C PHE A 73 -10.59 12.75 3.47
N ILE A 74 -11.33 11.76 3.97
CA ILE A 74 -12.68 11.42 3.47
C ILE A 74 -13.68 12.55 3.80
N SER A 75 -13.61 13.16 4.98
CA SER A 75 -14.59 14.16 5.40
C SER A 75 -14.30 15.57 4.88
N TYR A 76 -13.03 15.99 4.85
CA TYR A 76 -12.66 17.38 4.57
C TYR A 76 -12.12 17.60 3.16
N VAL A 77 -11.35 16.64 2.64
CA VAL A 77 -10.79 16.70 1.28
C VAL A 77 -11.74 16.02 0.26
N ASN A 78 -12.96 15.68 0.70
CA ASN A 78 -13.87 14.76 0.01
C ASN A 78 -13.99 15.09 -1.49
N PRO A 79 -13.30 14.33 -2.36
CA PRO A 79 -13.27 14.62 -3.79
C PRO A 79 -14.63 14.43 -4.45
N TYR A 80 -15.57 13.75 -3.78
CA TYR A 80 -16.92 13.44 -4.29
C TYR A 80 -17.90 14.61 -4.26
N ASN A 81 -17.53 15.75 -3.66
CA ASN A 81 -18.42 16.91 -3.54
C ASN A 81 -18.08 18.05 -4.51
N ASP A 82 -17.03 17.91 -5.33
CA ASP A 82 -16.77 18.89 -6.36
C ASP A 82 -17.89 18.82 -7.40
N SER A 83 -18.60 19.93 -7.55
CA SER A 83 -19.81 19.97 -8.36
C SER A 83 -19.97 21.32 -9.03
N THR A 84 -20.48 21.27 -10.25
CA THR A 84 -20.85 22.44 -11.02
C THR A 84 -22.33 22.38 -11.35
N ILE A 85 -22.93 23.55 -11.53
CA ILE A 85 -24.33 23.66 -11.92
C ILE A 85 -24.33 23.84 -13.43
N CYS A 86 -25.01 22.96 -14.12
CA CYS A 86 -25.08 22.95 -15.57
C CYS A 86 -26.55 22.83 -16.01
N THR A 87 -26.92 23.55 -17.05
CA THR A 87 -28.22 23.49 -17.71
C THR A 87 -28.15 22.48 -18.84
N VAL A 88 -28.95 21.42 -18.77
CA VAL A 88 -28.92 20.33 -19.77
C VAL A 88 -29.71 20.74 -21.02
N THR A 89 -29.06 20.77 -22.18
CA THR A 89 -29.68 21.14 -23.47
C THR A 89 -30.04 19.92 -24.32
N SER A 90 -29.35 18.80 -24.14
CA SER A 90 -29.68 17.54 -24.79
C SER A 90 -29.10 16.37 -24.00
N VAL A 91 -29.66 15.18 -24.22
CA VAL A 91 -29.17 13.93 -23.63
C VAL A 91 -29.12 12.89 -24.74
N GLU A 92 -27.93 12.35 -24.97
CA GLU A 92 -27.68 11.27 -25.91
C GLU A 92 -27.26 10.01 -25.15
N ILE A 93 -27.88 8.88 -25.49
CA ILE A 93 -27.52 7.58 -24.92
C ILE A 93 -26.59 6.89 -25.91
N VAL A 94 -25.35 6.64 -25.48
CA VAL A 94 -24.32 5.98 -26.26
C VAL A 94 -24.21 4.53 -25.79
N GLU A 95 -24.52 3.62 -26.70
CA GLU A 95 -24.29 2.18 -26.52
C GLU A 95 -22.92 1.81 -27.09
N HIS A 96 -22.10 1.13 -26.29
CA HIS A 96 -20.77 0.67 -26.72
C HIS A 96 -20.83 -0.75 -27.31
N GLU A 97 -19.71 -1.24 -27.85
CA GLU A 97 -19.62 -2.61 -28.38
C GLU A 97 -20.07 -3.68 -27.37
N ASP A 98 -19.76 -3.46 -26.10
CA ASP A 98 -20.27 -4.28 -25.01
C ASP A 98 -21.73 -3.90 -24.69
N PRO A 99 -22.70 -4.82 -24.80
CA PRO A 99 -24.13 -4.51 -24.63
C PRO A 99 -24.53 -4.10 -23.20
N TYR A 100 -23.60 -4.23 -22.24
CA TYR A 100 -23.78 -3.79 -20.85
C TYR A 100 -23.04 -2.47 -20.54
N SER A 101 -22.31 -1.93 -21.51
CA SER A 101 -21.62 -0.66 -21.40
C SER A 101 -22.47 0.40 -22.10
N ILE A 102 -23.26 1.11 -21.30
CA ILE A 102 -24.11 2.22 -21.75
C ILE A 102 -23.62 3.47 -21.04
N SER A 103 -23.47 4.56 -21.77
CA SER A 103 -23.17 5.88 -21.23
C SER A 103 -24.18 6.91 -21.71
N GLY A 104 -24.31 8.00 -20.95
CA GLY A 104 -25.04 9.19 -21.35
C GLY A 104 -24.07 10.33 -21.61
N GLU A 105 -24.24 11.01 -22.74
CA GLU A 105 -23.60 12.28 -23.07
C GLU A 105 -24.64 13.39 -22.94
N PHE A 106 -24.27 14.45 -22.24
CA PHE A 106 -25.15 15.57 -21.96
C PHE A 106 -24.51 16.82 -22.53
N GLU A 107 -25.14 17.43 -23.53
CA GLU A 107 -24.77 18.78 -23.90
C GLU A 107 -25.33 19.74 -22.85
N THR A 108 -24.50 20.68 -22.44
CA THR A 108 -24.86 21.70 -21.47
C THR A 108 -24.44 23.09 -21.92
N GLU A 109 -25.16 24.11 -21.47
CA GLU A 109 -24.85 25.50 -21.85
C GLU A 109 -23.53 25.98 -21.24
N GLU A 110 -23.28 25.66 -19.97
CA GLU A 110 -22.16 26.20 -19.21
C GLU A 110 -20.96 25.25 -19.12
N CYS A 111 -21.18 23.92 -19.16
CA CYS A 111 -20.17 22.92 -18.79
C CYS A 111 -19.62 22.10 -19.96
N GLY A 112 -20.05 22.38 -21.19
CA GLY A 112 -19.69 21.60 -22.37
C GLY A 112 -20.43 20.26 -22.44
N ILE A 113 -19.78 19.23 -22.97
CA ILE A 113 -20.32 17.87 -23.11
C ILE A 113 -19.87 17.03 -21.93
N ILE A 114 -20.77 16.82 -20.97
CA ILE A 114 -20.47 16.04 -19.77
C ILE A 114 -20.97 14.60 -19.94
N THR A 115 -20.25 13.64 -19.38
CA THR A 115 -20.52 12.21 -19.61
C THR A 115 -20.76 11.45 -18.31
N THR A 116 -21.66 10.47 -18.33
CA THR A 116 -21.81 9.52 -17.22
C THR A 116 -21.96 8.10 -17.73
N SER A 117 -21.36 7.15 -17.03
CA SER A 117 -21.55 5.71 -17.27
C SER A 117 -22.24 5.01 -16.11
N ASN A 118 -22.51 5.73 -15.02
CA ASN A 118 -23.02 5.15 -13.78
C ASN A 118 -24.26 5.91 -13.32
N ALA A 119 -25.27 5.14 -12.90
CA ALA A 119 -26.41 5.69 -12.18
C ALA A 119 -26.14 5.60 -10.66
N PRO A 120 -26.61 6.59 -9.87
CA PRO A 120 -26.53 6.53 -8.42
C PRO A 120 -27.37 5.39 -7.85
N ASP A 121 -27.09 5.02 -6.60
CA ASP A 121 -27.93 4.12 -5.78
C ASP A 121 -28.20 2.72 -6.37
N GLY A 122 -27.35 2.26 -7.28
CA GLY A 122 -27.47 0.94 -7.91
C GLY A 122 -28.62 0.85 -8.94
N GLU A 123 -29.17 1.99 -9.36
CA GLU A 123 -30.13 2.04 -10.44
C GLU A 123 -29.51 1.59 -11.78
N ARG A 124 -30.35 1.21 -12.74
CA ARG A 124 -29.88 0.93 -14.10
C ARG A 124 -29.63 2.27 -14.82
N ILE A 125 -28.52 2.35 -15.54
CA ILE A 125 -28.13 3.56 -16.28
C ILE A 125 -29.18 3.99 -17.31
N TYR A 126 -29.75 3.04 -18.05
CA TYR A 126 -30.70 3.35 -19.12
C TYR A 126 -31.95 4.14 -18.65
N PRO A 127 -32.75 3.65 -17.68
CA PRO A 127 -33.89 4.43 -17.17
C PRO A 127 -33.45 5.71 -16.46
N TYR A 128 -32.26 5.73 -15.85
CA TYR A 128 -31.71 6.93 -15.22
C TYR A 128 -31.50 8.05 -16.25
N LEU A 129 -30.87 7.76 -17.39
CA LEU A 129 -30.64 8.73 -18.47
C LEU A 129 -31.94 9.26 -19.08
N GLN A 130 -33.01 8.45 -19.12
CA GLN A 130 -34.31 8.86 -19.66
C GLN A 130 -35.09 9.82 -18.76
N ASN A 131 -34.75 9.91 -17.48
CA ASN A 131 -35.47 10.76 -16.52
C ASN A 131 -35.04 12.24 -16.57
N PHE A 132 -33.99 12.57 -17.34
CA PHE A 132 -33.49 13.92 -17.45
C PHE A 132 -34.41 14.80 -18.30
N LYS A 133 -34.58 16.05 -17.87
CA LYS A 133 -35.40 17.04 -18.55
C LYS A 133 -34.52 18.10 -19.17
N THR A 134 -34.73 18.32 -20.45
CA THR A 134 -34.09 19.39 -21.20
C THR A 134 -34.50 20.77 -20.67
N GLY A 135 -33.55 21.70 -20.60
CA GLY A 135 -33.73 23.06 -20.08
C GLY A 135 -33.79 23.16 -18.56
N LYS A 136 -33.51 22.08 -17.82
CA LYS A 136 -33.42 22.10 -16.35
C LYS A 136 -31.97 22.18 -15.89
N LYS A 137 -31.78 22.82 -14.72
CA LYS A 137 -30.49 22.91 -14.04
C LYS A 137 -30.27 21.70 -13.17
N TYR A 138 -29.11 21.10 -13.34
CA TYR A 138 -28.64 20.00 -12.52
C TYR A 138 -27.31 20.37 -11.88
N ARG A 139 -27.15 20.00 -10.62
CA ARG A 139 -25.83 19.94 -9.99
C ARG A 139 -25.16 18.64 -10.43
N ALA A 140 -24.14 18.76 -11.27
CA ALA A 140 -23.34 17.65 -11.75
C ALA A 140 -22.12 17.47 -10.82
N TYR A 141 -22.02 16.30 -10.18
CA TYR A 141 -20.90 15.98 -9.31
C TYR A 141 -19.77 15.33 -10.11
N LYS A 142 -18.58 15.94 -10.12
CA LYS A 142 -17.47 15.51 -10.95
C LYS A 142 -16.90 14.17 -10.50
N SER A 143 -16.44 13.39 -11.48
CA SER A 143 -15.62 12.21 -11.24
C SER A 143 -14.22 12.61 -10.77
N LEU A 144 -13.64 11.75 -9.94
CA LEU A 144 -12.25 11.86 -9.48
C LEU A 144 -11.24 12.01 -10.64
N LEU A 145 -11.54 11.41 -11.79
CA LEU A 145 -10.64 11.39 -12.96
C LEU A 145 -10.55 12.74 -13.65
N THR A 146 -11.67 13.47 -13.74
CA THR A 146 -11.84 14.70 -14.53
C THR A 146 -12.23 15.89 -13.64
N ARG A 147 -11.95 15.80 -12.33
CA ARG A 147 -12.38 16.79 -11.33
C ARG A 147 -11.80 18.19 -11.59
N ASN A 148 -10.55 18.25 -12.05
CA ASN A 148 -9.85 19.51 -12.28
C ASN A 148 -10.23 20.17 -13.61
N ASP A 149 -11.01 19.49 -14.45
CA ASP A 149 -11.38 19.99 -15.76
C ASP A 149 -12.57 20.95 -15.62
N GLU A 150 -12.48 22.11 -16.25
CA GLU A 150 -13.53 23.14 -16.21
C GLU A 150 -14.74 22.75 -17.09
N PHE A 151 -14.48 22.10 -18.22
CA PHE A 151 -15.45 21.68 -19.22
C PHE A 151 -15.23 20.21 -19.59
N ASP A 152 -16.24 19.59 -20.22
CA ASP A 152 -16.17 18.24 -20.82
C ASP A 152 -15.75 17.13 -19.83
N PHE A 153 -16.18 17.25 -18.57
CA PHE A 153 -15.82 16.31 -17.51
C PHE A 153 -16.83 15.16 -17.38
N SER A 154 -16.39 14.11 -16.67
CA SER A 154 -17.25 12.97 -16.35
C SER A 154 -17.96 13.18 -15.02
N VAL A 155 -19.20 12.73 -14.93
CA VAL A 155 -20.11 12.95 -13.81
C VAL A 155 -20.35 11.63 -13.08
N LEU A 156 -20.40 11.69 -11.75
CA LEU A 156 -20.73 10.55 -10.88
C LEU A 156 -22.22 10.46 -10.59
N ARG A 157 -22.86 11.62 -10.40
CA ARG A 157 -24.30 11.73 -10.15
C ARG A 157 -24.78 13.13 -10.50
N PHE A 158 -26.06 13.23 -10.80
CA PHE A 158 -26.78 14.48 -10.95
C PHE A 158 -27.77 14.68 -9.82
N GLU A 159 -27.96 15.92 -9.42
CA GLU A 159 -29.01 16.35 -8.48
C GLU A 159 -29.81 17.47 -9.14
N GLU A 160 -31.11 17.24 -9.36
CA GLU A 160 -32.01 18.25 -9.93
C GLU A 160 -32.18 19.41 -8.94
N ILE A 161 -31.91 20.62 -9.40
CA ILE A 161 -32.09 21.82 -8.59
C ILE A 161 -33.53 22.29 -8.76
N LYS A 162 -34.28 22.32 -7.66
CA LYS A 162 -35.61 22.94 -7.63
C LYS A 162 -35.41 24.45 -7.62
N GLU A 163 -35.68 25.09 -8.75
CA GLU A 163 -35.85 26.55 -8.84
C GLU A 163 -37.17 27.00 -8.19
#